data_AF-X0UQ94-F1
#
_entry.id   AF-X0UQ94-F1
#
_cell.length_a   1.000
_cell.length_b   1.000
_cell.length_c   1.000
_cell.angle_alpha   90.00
_cell.angle_beta   90.00
_cell.angle_gamma   90.00
#
_symmetry.space_group_name_H-M   'P 1'
#
loop_
_entity.id
_entity.type
_entity.pdbx_description
1 polymer ?
#
loop_
_entity_poly.entity_id
_entity_poly.type
_entity_poly.pdbx_seq_one_letter_code
_entity_poly.pdbx_strand_id
1 'polypeptide(L)'
;MHKYKLPEIKKVIIDPEIIKRFKVEDDFTKLSLDIMIEVGSYICVAANIFPVKTKAWDLDWAIIGGHLVRLYKLISAMLDQTCQRKRETSFIFSRLAFECIINLRYLIKHESDEIFKSYRKYSLQH
;
A
#
# COMPACT_ATOMS: atom_id res chain seq x y z
N MET A 1 29.92 -9.02 -11.44
CA MET A 1 28.49 -8.67 -11.55
C MET A 1 27.73 -9.49 -10.52
N HIS A 2 27.51 -8.95 -9.31
CA HIS A 2 26.70 -9.66 -8.32
C HIS A 2 25.27 -9.76 -8.84
N LYS A 3 24.78 -10.99 -9.04
CA LYS A 3 23.37 -11.24 -9.33
C LYS A 3 22.58 -10.90 -8.07
N TYR A 4 22.06 -9.68 -7.99
CA TYR A 4 21.07 -9.33 -6.98
C TYR A 4 19.84 -10.20 -7.24
N LYS A 5 19.60 -11.15 -6.35
CA LYS A 5 18.35 -11.91 -6.35
C LYS A 5 17.31 -11.01 -5.71
N LEU A 6 16.28 -10.63 -6.47
CA LEU A 6 15.16 -9.89 -5.89
C LEU A 6 14.54 -10.74 -4.77
N PRO A 7 14.15 -10.14 -3.64
CA PRO A 7 13.46 -10.86 -2.59
C PRO A 7 12.15 -11.44 -3.14
N GLU A 8 11.92 -12.72 -2.85
CA GLU A 8 10.70 -13.40 -3.28
C GLU A 8 9.54 -12.91 -2.42
N ILE A 9 8.50 -12.37 -3.07
CA ILE A 9 7.27 -11.98 -2.38
C ILE A 9 6.46 -13.25 -2.16
N LYS A 10 6.32 -13.66 -0.90
CA LYS A 10 5.51 -14.81 -0.51
C LYS A 10 4.03 -14.51 -0.77
N LYS A 11 3.45 -15.20 -1.74
CA LYS A 11 2.02 -15.12 -2.02
C LYS A 11 1.20 -15.82 -0.96
N VAL A 12 0.13 -15.17 -0.53
CA VAL A 12 -0.84 -15.75 0.40
C VAL A 12 -1.86 -16.54 -0.40
N ILE A 13 -2.01 -17.82 -0.05
CA ILE A 13 -3.00 -18.68 -0.66
C ILE A 13 -4.36 -18.39 0.00
N ILE A 14 -5.31 -17.94 -0.81
CA ILE A 14 -6.69 -17.70 -0.39
C ILE A 14 -7.51 -18.92 -0.83
N ASP A 15 -7.77 -19.83 0.11
CA ASP A 15 -8.58 -21.03 -0.13
C ASP A 15 -9.95 -20.89 0.58
N PRO A 16 -11.07 -20.82 -0.16
CA PRO A 16 -12.41 -20.78 0.41
C PRO A 16 -12.71 -21.92 1.38
N GLU A 17 -12.17 -23.12 1.16
CA GLU A 17 -12.39 -24.28 2.02
C GLU A 17 -11.63 -24.19 3.35
N ILE A 18 -10.53 -23.43 3.40
CA ILE A 18 -9.84 -23.08 4.64
C ILE A 18 -10.63 -22.00 5.38
N ILE A 19 -11.06 -20.95 4.67
CA ILE A 19 -11.80 -19.82 5.26
C ILE A 19 -13.11 -20.27 5.89
N LYS A 20 -13.84 -21.20 5.26
CA LYS A 20 -15.07 -21.80 5.82
C LYS A 20 -14.85 -22.48 7.18
N ARG A 21 -13.63 -22.89 7.50
CA ARG A 21 -13.29 -23.55 8.77
C ARG A 21 -12.95 -22.56 9.88
N PHE A 22 -12.75 -21.28 9.58
CA PHE A 22 -12.46 -20.26 10.59
C PHE A 22 -13.62 -20.17 11.59
N LYS A 23 -13.29 -20.09 12.88
CA LYS A 23 -14.28 -20.08 13.97
C LYS A 23 -14.19 -18.85 14.85
N VAL A 24 -13.04 -18.18 14.87
CA VAL A 24 -12.78 -17.03 15.75
C VAL A 24 -12.19 -15.86 14.97
N GLU A 25 -12.33 -14.65 15.50
CA GLU A 25 -11.83 -13.40 14.89
C GLU A 25 -10.33 -13.48 14.56
N ASP A 26 -9.55 -14.14 15.40
CA ASP A 26 -8.11 -14.29 15.22
C ASP A 26 -7.73 -15.05 13.94
N ASP A 27 -8.54 -16.01 13.49
CA ASP A 27 -8.30 -16.75 12.24
C ASP A 27 -8.35 -15.80 11.03
N PHE A 28 -9.38 -14.95 10.99
CA PHE A 28 -9.55 -13.93 9.95
C PHE A 28 -8.50 -12.83 10.05
N THR A 29 -8.15 -12.44 11.27
CA THR A 29 -7.14 -11.42 11.53
C THR A 29 -5.78 -11.88 11.02
N LYS A 30 -5.40 -13.12 11.30
CA LYS A 30 -4.15 -13.70 10.81
C LYS A 30 -4.07 -13.72 9.28
N LEU A 31 -5.13 -14.20 8.60
CA LEU A 31 -5.18 -14.17 7.14
C LEU A 31 -5.09 -12.73 6.59
N SER A 32 -5.77 -11.78 7.23
CA SER A 32 -5.73 -10.37 6.83
C SER A 32 -4.33 -9.77 6.99
N LEU A 33 -3.62 -10.09 8.08
CA LEU A 33 -2.23 -9.69 8.30
C LEU A 33 -1.31 -10.26 7.23
N ASP A 34 -1.43 -11.55 6.93
CA ASP A 34 -0.63 -12.21 5.88
C ASP A 34 -0.83 -11.51 4.53
N ILE A 35 -2.09 -11.23 4.15
CA ILE A 35 -2.41 -10.52 2.89
C ILE A 35 -1.83 -9.11 2.91
N MET A 36 -1.93 -8.38 4.03
CA MET A 36 -1.37 -7.03 4.14
C MET A 36 0.15 -7.02 4.03
N ILE A 37 0.85 -8.05 4.54
CA ILE A 37 2.30 -8.20 4.38
C ILE A 37 2.66 -8.41 2.91
N GLU A 38 1.93 -9.29 2.20
CA GLU A 38 2.11 -9.47 0.76
C GLU A 38 1.89 -8.16 0.00
N VAL A 39 0.77 -7.47 0.25
CA VAL A 39 0.44 -6.19 -0.40
C VAL A 39 1.49 -5.13 -0.11
N GLY A 40 1.93 -4.98 1.15
CA GLY A 40 3.00 -4.07 1.53
C GLY A 40 4.31 -4.35 0.81
N SER A 41 4.62 -5.63 0.55
CA SER A 41 5.78 -6.04 -0.24
C SER A 41 5.69 -5.58 -1.70
N TYR A 42 4.53 -5.75 -2.34
CA TYR A 42 4.32 -5.25 -3.70
C TYR A 42 4.39 -3.73 -3.79
N ILE A 43 3.81 -3.02 -2.81
CA ILE A 43 3.86 -1.56 -2.75
C ILE A 43 5.31 -1.09 -2.61
N CYS A 44 6.11 -1.77 -1.78
CA CYS A 44 7.52 -1.46 -1.64
C CYS A 44 8.27 -1.58 -2.98
N VAL A 45 8.02 -2.65 -3.75
CA VAL A 45 8.59 -2.79 -5.10
C VAL A 45 8.10 -1.66 -6.01
N ALA A 46 6.79 -1.42 -6.09
CA ALA A 46 6.20 -0.40 -6.94
C ALA A 46 6.73 1.01 -6.64
N ALA A 47 6.88 1.35 -5.37
CA ALA A 47 7.43 2.62 -4.90
C ALA A 47 8.92 2.81 -5.20
N ASN A 48 9.60 1.79 -5.72
CA ASN A 48 11.01 1.85 -6.12
C ASN A 48 11.20 1.66 -7.64
N ILE A 49 10.11 1.71 -8.42
CA ILE A 49 10.19 1.69 -9.88
C ILE A 49 10.49 3.11 -10.38
N PHE A 50 11.61 3.26 -11.08
CA PHE A 50 12.03 4.52 -11.70
C PHE A 50 12.28 4.31 -13.19
N PRO A 51 12.06 5.34 -14.04
CA PRO A 51 12.46 5.27 -15.44
C PRO A 51 13.98 5.04 -15.54
N VAL A 52 14.39 4.07 -16.37
CA VAL A 52 15.81 3.65 -16.48
C VAL A 52 16.74 4.82 -16.85
N LYS A 53 16.26 5.73 -17.70
CA LYS A 53 17.04 6.87 -18.20
C LYS A 53 17.23 7.95 -17.13
N THR A 54 16.15 8.39 -16.49
CA THR A 54 16.18 9.52 -15.56
C THR A 54 16.56 9.11 -14.15
N LYS A 55 16.28 7.85 -13.77
CA LYS A 55 16.40 7.32 -12.40
C LYS A 55 15.69 8.19 -11.35
N ALA A 56 14.67 8.93 -11.79
CA ALA A 56 13.93 9.87 -10.97
C ALA A 56 12.49 9.96 -11.48
N TRP A 57 11.58 10.27 -10.55
CA TRP A 57 10.20 10.61 -10.90
C TRP A 57 10.12 12.04 -11.40
N ASP A 58 9.31 12.26 -12.43
CA ASP A 58 8.79 13.60 -12.69
C ASP A 58 7.74 13.98 -11.64
N LEU A 59 7.16 15.17 -11.78
CA LEU A 59 6.27 15.72 -10.77
C LEU A 59 5.00 14.87 -10.56
N ASP A 60 4.44 14.30 -11.62
CA ASP A 60 3.20 13.53 -11.55
C ASP A 60 3.48 12.13 -10.97
N TRP A 61 4.57 11.49 -11.43
CA TRP A 61 5.03 10.24 -10.84
C TRP A 61 5.48 10.40 -9.39
N ALA A 62 5.98 11.57 -8.98
CA ALA A 62 6.34 11.84 -7.59
C ALA A 62 5.09 11.90 -6.69
N ILE A 63 3.95 12.37 -7.21
CA ILE A 63 2.68 12.34 -6.48
C ILE A 63 2.23 10.90 -6.28
N ILE A 64 2.21 10.08 -7.34
CA ILE A 64 1.85 8.66 -7.27
C ILE A 64 2.81 7.89 -6.34
N GLY A 65 4.11 8.07 -6.52
CA GLY A 65 5.16 7.49 -5.70
C GLY A 65 5.04 7.89 -4.23
N GLY A 66 4.75 9.17 -3.95
CA GLY A 66 4.48 9.66 -2.61
C GLY A 66 3.28 8.96 -1.96
N HIS A 67 2.21 8.72 -2.71
CA HIS A 67 1.06 7.94 -2.24
C HIS A 67 1.41 6.47 -1.97
N LEU A 68 2.20 5.83 -2.83
CA LEU A 68 2.66 4.45 -2.61
C LEU A 68 3.51 4.35 -1.33
N VAL A 69 4.46 5.27 -1.14
CA VAL A 69 5.29 5.33 0.08
C VAL A 69 4.42 5.60 1.32
N ARG A 70 3.46 6.51 1.24
CA ARG A 70 2.50 6.78 2.32
C ARG A 70 1.66 5.54 2.65
N LEU A 71 1.15 4.85 1.63
CA LEU A 71 0.35 3.64 1.81
C LEU A 71 1.16 2.52 2.47
N TYR A 72 2.42 2.32 2.07
CA TYR A 72 3.31 1.36 2.74
C TYR A 72 3.49 1.69 4.21
N LYS A 73 3.75 2.96 4.55
CA LYS A 73 3.89 3.40 5.95
C LYS A 73 2.62 3.16 6.77
N LEU A 74 1.45 3.44 6.18
CA LEU A 74 0.16 3.22 6.83
C LEU A 74 -0.11 1.72 7.06
N ILE A 75 0.17 0.86 6.07
CA ILE A 75 0.06 -0.61 6.23
C ILE A 75 1.03 -1.10 7.31
N SER A 76 2.29 -0.64 7.29
CA SER A 76 3.27 -0.99 8.32
C SER A 76 2.81 -0.58 9.72
N ALA A 77 2.20 0.60 9.86
CA ALA A 77 1.63 1.06 11.12
C ALA A 77 0.41 0.22 11.55
N MET A 78 -0.49 -0.12 10.62
CA MET A 78 -1.63 -1.01 10.90
C MET A 78 -1.17 -2.37 11.41
N LEU A 79 -0.17 -2.99 10.75
CA LEU A 79 0.40 -4.27 11.16
C LEU A 79 0.96 -4.19 12.58
N ASP A 80 1.77 -3.18 12.85
CA ASP A 80 2.36 -2.95 14.18
C ASP A 80 1.29 -2.74 15.27
N GLN A 81 0.30 -1.88 15.03
CA GLN A 81 -0.76 -1.63 15.99
C GLN A 81 -1.66 -2.85 16.23
N THR A 82 -1.86 -3.68 15.20
CA THR A 82 -2.61 -4.94 15.32
C THR A 82 -1.84 -5.95 16.18
N CYS A 83 -0.53 -6.08 15.97
CA CYS A 83 0.33 -6.91 16.83
C CYS A 83 0.34 -6.42 18.29
N GLN A 84 0.29 -5.10 18.52
CA GLN A 84 0.19 -4.50 19.85
C GLN A 84 -1.23 -4.57 20.46
N ARG A 85 -2.20 -5.18 19.77
CA ARG A 85 -3.62 -5.26 20.18
C ARG A 85 -4.26 -3.88 20.41
N LYS A 86 -3.76 -2.84 19.76
CA LYS A 86 -4.30 -1.47 19.82
C LYS A 86 -5.35 -1.27 18.72
N ARG A 87 -6.51 -1.90 18.91
CA ARG A 87 -7.57 -2.00 17.89
C ARG A 87 -8.05 -0.64 17.38
N GLU A 88 -8.30 0.32 18.27
CA GLU A 88 -8.77 1.66 17.87
C GLU A 88 -7.75 2.38 16.99
N THR A 89 -6.47 2.34 17.36
CA THR A 89 -5.38 2.92 16.57
C THR A 89 -5.21 2.21 15.22
N SER A 90 -5.34 0.88 15.20
CA SER A 90 -5.34 0.10 13.94
C SER A 90 -6.48 0.56 13.01
N PHE A 91 -7.68 0.82 13.55
CA PHE A 91 -8.80 1.38 12.78
C PHE A 91 -8.55 2.81 12.29
N ILE A 92 -7.86 3.65 13.06
CA ILE A 92 -7.48 4.99 12.60
C ILE A 92 -6.57 4.87 11.36
N PHE A 93 -5.53 4.03 11.45
CA PHE A 93 -4.63 3.82 10.32
C PHE A 93 -5.32 3.17 9.12
N SER A 94 -6.30 2.27 9.35
CA SER A 94 -7.04 1.64 8.26
C SER A 94 -7.88 2.65 7.47
N ARG A 95 -8.50 3.63 8.14
CA ARG A 95 -9.23 4.71 7.48
C ARG A 95 -8.30 5.57 6.62
N LEU A 96 -7.14 5.94 7.15
CA LEU A 96 -6.13 6.71 6.41
C LEU A 96 -5.56 5.92 5.22
N ALA A 97 -5.34 4.62 5.40
CA ALA A 97 -4.88 3.74 4.32
C ALA A 97 -5.93 3.65 3.21
N PHE A 98 -7.20 3.51 3.58
CA PHE A 98 -8.32 3.45 2.63
C PHE A 98 -8.49 4.74 1.83
N GLU A 99 -8.42 5.91 2.48
CA GLU A 99 -8.40 7.20 1.79
C GLU A 99 -7.24 7.29 0.79
N CYS A 100 -6.04 6.87 1.21
CA CYS A 100 -4.86 6.82 0.35
C CYS A 100 -5.07 5.90 -0.87
N ILE A 101 -5.68 4.73 -0.67
CA ILE A 101 -6.02 3.77 -1.73
C ILE A 101 -7.00 4.39 -2.72
N ILE A 102 -8.04 5.08 -2.25
CA ILE A 102 -9.02 5.75 -3.13
C ILE A 102 -8.32 6.82 -3.97
N ASN A 103 -7.56 7.71 -3.35
CA ASN A 103 -6.86 8.78 -4.06
C ASN A 103 -5.87 8.22 -5.08
N LEU A 104 -5.06 7.24 -4.68
CA LEU A 104 -4.11 6.58 -5.56
C LEU A 104 -4.82 5.90 -6.75
N ARG A 105 -5.89 5.15 -6.50
CA ARG A 105 -6.66 4.48 -7.56
C ARG A 105 -7.31 5.50 -8.50
N TYR A 106 -7.83 6.60 -7.98
CA TYR A 106 -8.45 7.65 -8.78
C TYR A 106 -7.42 8.32 -9.69
N LEU A 107 -6.26 8.73 -9.14
CA LEU A 107 -5.18 9.37 -9.89
C LEU A 107 -4.63 8.46 -11.00
N ILE A 108 -4.43 7.16 -10.70
CA ILE A 108 -3.97 6.18 -11.71
C ILE A 108 -5.02 5.97 -12.80
N LYS A 109 -6.30 5.83 -12.42
CA LYS A 109 -7.37 5.50 -13.39
C LYS A 109 -7.70 6.67 -14.32
N HIS A 110 -7.60 7.90 -13.82
CA HIS A 110 -8.01 9.10 -14.54
C HIS A 110 -6.81 9.99 -14.90
N GLU A 111 -5.64 9.39 -15.12
CA GLU A 111 -4.37 10.08 -15.38
C GLU A 111 -4.53 11.22 -16.41
N SER A 112 -4.43 12.48 -15.96
CA SER A 112 -4.48 13.66 -16.82
C SER A 112 -3.80 14.87 -16.17
N ASP A 113 -3.20 15.72 -16.99
CA ASP A 113 -2.54 16.96 -16.55
C ASP A 113 -3.46 17.83 -15.67
N GLU A 114 -4.74 17.92 -16.01
CA GLU A 114 -5.71 18.74 -15.28
C GLU A 114 -5.93 18.19 -13.87
N ILE A 115 -6.07 16.87 -13.73
CA ILE A 115 -6.26 16.23 -12.43
C ILE A 115 -5.02 16.39 -11.56
N PHE A 116 -3.81 16.17 -12.10
CA PHE A 116 -2.59 16.37 -11.31
C PHE A 116 -2.36 17.83 -10.94
N LYS A 117 -2.64 18.78 -11.83
CA LYS A 117 -2.59 20.22 -11.51
C LYS A 117 -3.57 20.59 -10.41
N SER A 118 -4.82 20.10 -10.49
CA SER A 118 -5.84 20.31 -9.46
C SER A 118 -5.42 19.70 -8.12
N TYR A 119 -4.96 18.45 -8.14
CA TYR A 119 -4.51 17.72 -6.95
C TYR A 119 -3.36 18.44 -6.25
N ARG A 120 -2.37 18.93 -7.00
CA ARG A 120 -1.29 19.75 -6.44
C ARG A 120 -1.82 21.00 -5.76
N LYS A 121 -2.72 21.72 -6.42
CA LYS A 121 -3.25 23.00 -5.93
C LYS A 121 -4.07 22.82 -4.65
N TYR A 122 -4.90 21.79 -4.57
CA TYR A 122 -5.88 21.66 -3.49
C TYR A 122 -5.50 20.65 -2.40
N SER A 123 -4.61 19.69 -2.69
CA SER A 123 -4.25 18.62 -1.75
C SER A 123 -2.80 18.67 -1.26
N LEU A 124 -1.91 19.43 -1.93
CA LEU A 124 -0.50 19.53 -1.55
C LEU A 124 -0.04 20.95 -1.18
N GLN A 125 -0.90 21.96 -1.29
CA GLN A 125 -0.62 23.29 -0.76
C GLN A 125 -0.98 23.33 0.73
N HIS A 126 0.04 23.44 1.58
CA HIS A 126 -0.06 23.67 3.02
C HIS A 126 0.77 24.89 3.38
#